data_AF-W7KWY1-F1
#
_entry.id   AF-W7KWY1-F1
#
_cell.length_a   1.000
_cell.length_b   1.000
_cell.length_c   1.000
_cell.angle_alpha   90.00
_cell.angle_beta   90.00
_cell.angle_gamma   90.00
#
_symmetry.space_group_name_H-M   'P 1'
#
loop_
_entity.id
_entity.type
_entity.pdbx_description
1 polymer ?
#
loop_
_entity_poly.entity_id
_entity_poly.type
_entity_poly.pdbx_seq_one_letter_code
_entity_poly.pdbx_strand_id
1 'polypeptide(L)'
;MKLIDELYELYRNKLTGDEEDIDMLAFAFLEEMDREDLLNIIKDLDNQELYDLMGLYLIESLKGKFASENYGQRRSPIIHHRNIH
;
A
#
# COMPACT_ATOMS: atom_id res chain seq x y z
N MET A 1 9.69 16.02 2.66
CA MET A 1 10.44 14.96 3.37
C MET A 1 11.72 14.77 2.59
N LYS A 2 12.90 14.79 3.21
CA LYS A 2 14.18 14.69 2.48
C LYS A 2 14.24 13.51 1.51
N LEU A 3 13.70 12.35 1.90
CA LEU A 3 13.62 11.15 1.05
C LEU A 3 12.73 11.33 -0.17
N ILE A 4 11.55 11.93 -0.03
CA ILE A 4 10.64 12.19 -1.15
C ILE A 4 11.24 13.22 -2.10
N ASP A 5 11.90 14.23 -1.55
CA ASP A 5 12.59 15.26 -2.32
C ASP A 5 13.79 14.66 -3.08
N GLU A 6 14.55 13.74 -2.44
CA GLU A 6 15.67 13.02 -3.06
C GLU A 6 15.21 12.04 -4.14
N LEU A 7 14.16 11.25 -3.89
CA LEU A 7 13.54 10.38 -4.90
C LEU A 7 12.99 11.19 -6.06
N TYR A 8 12.31 12.30 -5.77
CA TYR A 8 11.81 13.21 -6.79
C TYR A 8 12.96 13.77 -7.64
N GLU A 9 14.05 14.24 -7.05
CA GLU A 9 15.21 14.74 -7.82
C GLU A 9 15.93 13.65 -8.63
N LEU A 10 15.98 12.41 -8.12
CA LEU A 10 16.60 11.29 -8.83
C LEU A 10 15.80 10.83 -10.05
N TYR A 11 14.47 10.99 -9.99
CA TYR A 11 13.54 10.44 -10.98
C TYR A 11 12.74 11.49 -11.78
N ARG A 12 12.79 12.79 -11.45
CA ARG A 12 12.08 13.87 -12.15
C ARG A 12 12.36 13.96 -13.65
N ASN A 13 13.53 13.49 -14.08
CA ASN A 13 13.95 13.50 -15.49
C ASN A 13 13.67 12.17 -16.20
N LYS A 14 13.19 11.16 -15.48
CA LYS A 14 12.87 9.80 -15.97
C LYS A 14 11.37 9.50 -15.96
N LEU A 15 10.59 10.28 -15.22
CA LEU A 15 9.12 10.21 -15.19
C LEU A 15 8.57 10.87 -16.47
N THR A 16 7.88 10.09 -17.30
CA THR A 16 7.07 10.62 -18.41
C THR A 16 5.81 11.36 -17.92
N GLY A 17 5.44 11.14 -16.65
CA GLY A 17 4.43 11.90 -15.92
C GLY A 17 3.14 11.13 -15.64
N ASP A 18 3.05 9.84 -15.96
CA ASP A 18 1.87 9.02 -15.68
C ASP A 18 1.97 8.36 -14.29
N GLU A 19 0.81 8.21 -13.61
CA GLU A 19 0.72 7.62 -12.26
C GLU A 19 1.31 6.20 -12.20
N GLU A 20 1.22 5.42 -13.28
CA GLU A 20 1.81 4.08 -13.38
C GLU A 20 3.35 4.10 -13.31
N ASP A 21 4.01 5.14 -13.81
CA ASP A 21 5.47 5.27 -13.75
C ASP A 21 5.95 5.49 -12.31
N ILE A 22 5.15 6.19 -11.50
CA ILE A 22 5.47 6.52 -10.11
C ILE A 22 5.41 5.27 -9.24
N ASP A 23 4.35 4.47 -9.40
CA ASP A 23 4.21 3.19 -8.67
C ASP A 23 5.36 2.24 -9.04
N MET A 24 5.65 2.09 -10.33
CA MET A 24 6.74 1.23 -10.80
C MET A 24 8.10 1.67 -10.24
N LEU A 25 8.34 2.98 -10.16
CA LEU A 25 9.57 3.52 -9.58
C LEU A 25 9.68 3.30 -8.08
N ALA A 26 8.59 3.50 -7.34
CA ALA A 26 8.55 3.22 -5.91
C ALA A 26 8.85 1.74 -5.64
N PHE A 27 8.29 0.83 -6.44
CA PHE A 27 8.57 -0.61 -6.32
C PHE A 27 10.01 -0.95 -6.66
N ALA A 28 10.56 -0.44 -7.77
CA ALA A 28 11.94 -0.70 -8.15
C ALA A 28 12.93 -0.19 -7.09
N PHE A 29 12.67 1.00 -6.53
CA PHE A 29 13.47 1.55 -5.45
C PHE A 29 13.44 0.65 -4.21
N LEU A 30 12.25 0.21 -3.77
CA LEU A 30 12.10 -0.65 -2.60
C LEU A 30 12.70 -2.05 -2.79
N GLU A 31 12.69 -2.60 -4.02
CA GLU A 31 13.25 -3.90 -4.35
C GLU A 31 14.78 -3.93 -4.19
N GLU A 32 15.45 -2.80 -4.39
CA GLU A 32 16.91 -2.66 -4.20
C GLU A 32 17.32 -2.50 -2.72
N MET A 33 16.37 -2.28 -1.80
CA MET A 33 16.65 -2.03 -0.39
C MET A 33 16.67 -3.30 0.44
N ASP A 34 17.62 -3.40 1.36
CA ASP A 34 17.56 -4.42 2.39
C ASP A 34 16.79 -3.95 3.64
N ARG A 35 16.64 -4.85 4.61
CA ARG A 35 15.91 -4.54 5.85
C ARG A 35 16.58 -3.42 6.66
N GLU A 36 17.90 -3.34 6.66
CA GLU A 36 18.60 -2.30 7.41
C GLU A 36 18.44 -0.94 6.75
N ASP A 37 18.48 -0.88 5.42
CA ASP A 37 18.24 0.34 4.66
C ASP A 37 16.84 0.91 4.93
N LEU A 38 15.81 0.06 4.90
CA LEU A 38 14.44 0.45 5.23
C LEU A 38 14.31 0.97 6.67
N LEU A 39 14.99 0.34 7.63
CA LEU A 39 14.99 0.80 9.01
C LEU A 39 15.72 2.13 9.19
N ASN A 40 16.75 2.40 8.40
CA ASN A 40 17.46 3.67 8.43
C ASN A 40 16.58 4.79 7.87
N ILE A 41 15.83 4.54 6.78
CA ILE A 41 14.80 5.47 6.30
C ILE A 41 13.79 5.80 7.41
N ILE A 42 13.26 4.78 8.09
CA ILE A 42 12.25 4.98 9.15
C ILE A 42 12.80 5.82 10.31
N LYS A 43 14.09 5.65 10.66
CA LYS A 43 14.73 6.43 11.72
C LYS A 43 14.90 7.91 11.36
N ASP A 44 15.01 8.21 10.08
CA ASP A 44 15.20 9.58 9.58
C ASP A 44 13.88 10.35 9.42
N LEU A 45 12.75 9.66 9.55
CA LEU A 45 11.42 10.29 9.55
C LEU A 45 11.22 11.16 10.79
N ASP A 46 10.60 12.31 10.61
CA ASP A 46 10.10 13.07 11.74
C ASP A 46 8.86 12.40 12.36
N ASN A 47 8.44 12.90 13.52
CA ASN A 47 7.31 12.31 14.24
C ASN A 47 6.01 12.35 13.42
N GLN A 48 5.77 13.40 12.63
CA GLN A 48 4.57 13.54 11.82
C GLN A 48 4.60 12.53 10.67
N GLU A 49 5.71 12.44 9.96
CA GLU A 49 5.94 11.49 8.87
C GLU A 49 5.82 10.03 9.36
N LEU A 50 6.35 9.73 10.56
CA LEU A 50 6.20 8.42 11.19
C LEU A 50 4.74 8.13 11.55
N TYR A 51 4.00 9.11 12.09
CA TYR A 51 2.57 8.98 12.37
C TYR A 51 1.78 8.70 11.10
N ASP A 52 2.07 9.40 10.01
CA ASP A 52 1.39 9.24 8.73
C ASP A 52 1.69 7.87 8.10
N LEU A 53 2.96 7.42 8.14
CA LEU A 53 3.37 6.09 7.69
C LEU A 53 2.63 4.99 8.46
N MET A 54 2.65 5.08 9.79
CA MET A 54 1.96 4.10 10.66
C MET A 54 0.45 4.13 10.47
N GLY A 55 -0.12 5.32 10.28
CA GLY A 55 -1.55 5.51 10.01
C GLY A 55 -1.99 4.83 8.73
N LEU A 56 -1.26 5.05 7.63
CA LEU A 56 -1.54 4.42 6.33
C LEU A 56 -1.48 2.89 6.44
N TYR A 57 -0.40 2.35 7.03
CA TYR A 57 -0.24 0.92 7.22
C TYR A 57 -1.39 0.30 8.02
N LEU A 58 -1.79 0.94 9.13
CA LEU A 58 -2.90 0.45 9.96
C LEU A 58 -4.23 0.51 9.21
N ILE A 59 -4.52 1.60 8.51
CA ILE A 59 -5.78 1.76 7.75
C ILE A 59 -5.89 0.70 6.66
N GLU A 60 -4.85 0.53 5.84
CA GLU A 60 -4.88 -0.46 4.75
C GLU A 60 -4.94 -1.89 5.28
N SER A 61 -4.19 -2.20 6.35
CA SER A 61 -4.26 -3.51 7.01
C SER A 61 -5.65 -3.80 7.57
N LEU A 62 -6.31 -2.81 8.19
CA LEU A 62 -7.67 -2.94 8.70
C LEU A 62 -8.67 -3.12 7.57
N LYS A 63 -8.59 -2.33 6.48
CA LYS A 63 -9.44 -2.51 5.29
C LYS A 63 -9.31 -3.93 4.73
N GLY A 64 -8.09 -4.44 4.58
CA GLY A 64 -7.83 -5.80 4.13
C GLY A 64 -8.42 -6.86 5.06
N LYS A 65 -8.30 -6.68 6.38
CA LYS A 65 -8.89 -7.57 7.37
C LYS A 65 -10.43 -7.56 7.30
N PHE A 66 -11.06 -6.39 7.26
CA PHE A 66 -12.51 -6.30 7.12
C PHE A 66 -13.01 -6.84 5.77
N ALA A 67 -12.27 -6.64 4.68
CA ALA A 67 -12.62 -7.20 3.37
C ALA A 67 -12.60 -8.74 3.39
N SER A 68 -11.58 -9.34 4.02
CA SER A 68 -11.48 -10.80 4.15
C SER A 68 -12.56 -11.41 5.05
N GLU A 69 -12.92 -10.73 6.15
CA GLU A 69 -14.05 -11.14 7.01
C GLU A 69 -15.41 -10.99 6.30
N ASN A 70 -15.62 -9.92 5.54
CA ASN A 70 -16.86 -9.71 4.77
C ASN A 70 -16.98 -10.62 3.53
N TYR A 71 -15.87 -11.11 2.98
CA TYR A 71 -15.87 -12.11 1.90
C TYR A 71 -16.44 -13.47 2.35
N GLY A 72 -16.44 -13.76 3.66
CA GLY A 72 -17.03 -14.96 4.25
C GLY A 72 -18.55 -14.90 4.46
N GLN A 73 -19.16 -13.71 4.50
CA GLN A 73 -20.61 -13.55 4.73
C GLN A 73 -21.44 -13.47 3.43
N ARG A 74 -20.81 -13.37 2.25
CA ARG A 74 -21.50 -13.27 0.95
C ARG A 74 -21.45 -14.56 0.10
N ARG A 75 -21.57 -15.74 0.71
CA ARG A 75 -21.88 -17.02 0.03
C ARG A 75 -22.77 -17.84 1.00
N SER A 76 -24.05 -18.11 0.81
CA SER A 76 -24.91 -18.23 -0.37
C SER A 76 -26.34 -17.79 -0.02
N PRO A 77 -27.14 -17.23 -0.95
CA PRO A 77 -28.58 -17.37 -0.82
C PRO A 77 -28.89 -18.86 -0.94
N ILE A 78 -29.47 -19.45 0.10
CA ILE A 78 -30.07 -20.78 0.04
C ILE A 78 -31.15 -20.69 -1.05
N ILE A 79 -30.85 -21.16 -2.25
CA ILE A 79 -31.85 -21.35 -3.30
C ILE A 79 -32.71 -22.51 -2.80
N HIS A 80 -33.80 -22.18 -2.12
CA HIS A 80 -34.87 -23.13 -1.89
C HIS A 80 -35.40 -23.54 -3.26
N HIS A 81 -34.98 -24.72 -3.74
CA HIS A 81 -35.67 -25.43 -4.81
C HIS A 81 -37.11 -25.61 -4.35
N ARG A 82 -38.00 -24.77 -4.86
CA ARG A 82 -39.43 -24.92 -4.68
C ARG A 82 -39.82 -26.09 -5.59
N ASN A 83 -40.22 -27.20 -4.96
CA ASN A 83 -40.80 -28.34 -5.65
C ASN A 83 -41.91 -27.82 -6.58
N ILE A 84 -41.74 -28.07 -7.87
CA ILE A 84 -42.79 -27.89 -8.87
C ILE A 84 -43.22 -29.29 -9.29
N HIS A 85 -44.53 -29.48 -9.24
CA HIS A 85 -45.31 -30.71 -9.34
C HIS A 85 -44.95 -31.65 -10.49
#